data_AF-A0A968MIX5-F1
#
_entry.id   AF-A0A968MIX5-F1
#
_cell.length_a   1.000
_cell.length_b   1.000
_cell.length_c   1.000
_cell.angle_alpha   90.00
_cell.angle_beta   90.00
_cell.angle_gamma   90.00
#
_symmetry.space_group_name_H-M   'P 1'
#
loop_
_entity.id
_entity.type
_entity.pdbx_description
1 polymer ?
#
loop_
_entity_poly.entity_id
_entity_poly.type
_entity_poly.pdbx_seq_one_letter_code
_entity_poly.pdbx_strand_id
1 'polypeptide(L)'
;MVIEKITGMTYDDYIHFAILHPLGIYDMHIGNSFYDEKLETEVRYYDEGESIKCYSYNGSGEIVSQIYGGNDIGLLGAAGGWVASAPELLKFIVAIDGFPDKPDILTKESIELMTEQPESSKHLIGWRGTDGHGTWWRTGTLSGTTALVMRHKNEVEWVVLLNTTNKNRSRIHNELSRTMFKVLNSVKQWPEADLFNFELEMNEGLLSING
;
A
#
# COMPACT_ATOMS: atom_id res chain seq x y z
N MET A 1 6.70 17.34 11.83
CA MET A 1 7.40 16.67 10.71
C MET A 1 7.74 17.68 9.60
N VAL A 2 8.54 17.32 8.59
CA VAL A 2 8.97 18.26 7.52
C VAL A 2 7.79 18.77 6.69
N ILE A 3 6.86 17.89 6.29
CA ILE A 3 5.65 18.24 5.53
C ILE A 3 4.86 19.31 6.28
N GLU A 4 4.49 19.04 7.54
CA GLU A 4 3.68 19.95 8.35
C GLU A 4 4.33 21.34 8.52
N LYS A 5 5.66 21.36 8.69
CA LYS A 5 6.40 22.62 8.85
C LYS A 5 6.39 23.48 7.58
N ILE A 6 6.38 22.84 6.40
CA ILE A 6 6.41 23.52 5.11
C ILE A 6 5.00 23.92 4.68
N THR A 7 4.01 23.05 4.89
CA THR A 7 2.66 23.21 4.34
C THR A 7 1.71 23.91 5.31
N GLY A 8 1.98 23.85 6.62
CA GLY A 8 1.07 24.31 7.67
C GLY A 8 -0.15 23.41 7.88
N MET A 9 -0.23 22.28 7.16
CA MET A 9 -1.26 21.27 7.30
C MET A 9 -0.75 20.12 8.17
N THR A 10 -1.64 19.35 8.78
CA THR A 10 -1.22 18.06 9.36
C THR A 10 -0.70 17.15 8.25
N TYR A 11 0.14 16.19 8.59
CA TYR A 11 0.63 15.23 7.59
C TYR A 11 -0.53 14.50 6.91
N ASP A 12 -1.51 14.06 7.70
CA ASP A 12 -2.68 13.32 7.23
C ASP A 12 -3.52 14.15 6.24
N ASP A 13 -3.89 15.38 6.64
CA ASP A 13 -4.65 16.30 5.77
C ASP A 13 -3.90 16.58 4.45
N TYR A 14 -2.57 16.76 4.52
CA TYR A 14 -1.79 17.01 3.31
C TYR A 14 -1.83 15.80 2.37
N ILE A 15 -1.66 14.58 2.89
CA ILE A 15 -1.73 13.38 2.06
C ILE A 15 -3.12 13.22 1.45
N HIS A 16 -4.19 13.39 2.23
CA HIS A 16 -5.55 13.33 1.70
C HIS A 16 -5.82 14.37 0.62
N PHE A 17 -5.67 15.66 0.93
CA PHE A 17 -6.12 16.74 0.06
C PHE A 17 -5.17 17.05 -1.11
N ALA A 18 -3.86 16.91 -0.90
CA ALA A 18 -2.88 17.26 -1.93
C ALA A 18 -2.45 16.07 -2.79
N ILE A 19 -2.60 14.83 -2.30
CA ILE A 19 -2.09 13.63 -2.99
C ILE A 19 -3.21 12.67 -3.36
N LEU A 20 -4.02 12.20 -2.40
CA LEU A 20 -4.97 11.10 -2.64
C LEU A 20 -6.27 11.54 -3.33
N HIS A 21 -6.93 12.58 -2.82
CA HIS A 21 -8.20 13.06 -3.39
C HIS A 21 -8.09 13.49 -4.86
N PRO A 22 -7.01 14.18 -5.31
CA PRO A 22 -6.82 14.49 -6.73
C PRO A 22 -6.69 13.24 -7.62
N LEU A 23 -6.30 12.09 -7.05
CA LEU A 23 -6.20 10.80 -7.74
C LEU A 23 -7.49 9.98 -7.64
N GLY A 24 -8.56 10.54 -7.05
CA GLY A 24 -9.82 9.81 -6.84
C GLY A 24 -9.69 8.66 -5.84
N ILE A 25 -8.77 8.79 -4.87
CA ILE A 25 -8.55 7.84 -3.78
C ILE A 25 -9.13 8.45 -2.50
N TYR A 26 -10.06 7.75 -1.85
CA TYR A 26 -10.83 8.30 -0.72
C TYR A 26 -10.90 7.38 0.51
N ASP A 27 -10.64 6.07 0.36
CA ASP A 27 -10.70 5.06 1.43
C ASP A 27 -9.29 4.53 1.82
N MET A 28 -8.28 5.40 1.69
CA MET A 28 -6.97 5.19 2.31
C MET A 28 -6.88 6.07 3.56
N HIS A 29 -6.51 5.48 4.70
CA HIS A 29 -6.53 6.17 6.00
C HIS A 29 -5.38 5.73 6.90
N ILE A 30 -5.02 6.55 7.89
CA ILE A 30 -4.22 6.07 9.03
C ILE A 30 -5.08 5.11 9.87
N GLY A 31 -4.55 3.90 10.11
CA GLY A 31 -5.22 2.86 10.87
C GLY A 31 -5.18 3.07 12.39
N ASN A 32 -6.02 2.32 13.09
CA ASN A 32 -6.06 2.26 14.54
C ASN A 32 -5.38 1.00 15.07
N SER A 33 -5.09 1.00 16.37
CA SER A 33 -4.27 -0.03 17.00
C SER A 33 -5.10 -1.18 17.57
N PHE A 34 -6.37 -0.96 17.93
CA PHE A 34 -7.24 -1.97 18.51
C PHE A 34 -8.31 -2.48 17.52
N TYR A 35 -8.76 -3.72 17.71
CA TYR A 35 -9.68 -4.38 16.77
C TYR A 35 -11.06 -3.73 16.73
N ASP A 36 -11.55 -3.27 17.88
CA ASP A 36 -12.81 -2.56 18.05
C ASP A 36 -12.78 -1.14 17.48
N GLU A 37 -11.59 -0.62 17.16
CA GLU A 37 -11.38 0.66 16.49
C GLU A 37 -11.10 0.52 14.99
N LYS A 38 -11.24 -0.70 14.43
CA LYS A 38 -11.01 -0.93 13.00
C LYS A 38 -11.88 -0.01 12.14
N LEU A 39 -11.39 0.34 10.96
CA LEU A 39 -12.20 1.05 9.98
C LEU A 39 -13.36 0.17 9.49
N GLU A 40 -14.42 0.78 8.96
CA GLU A 40 -15.64 0.07 8.56
C GLU A 40 -15.34 -1.05 7.55
N THR A 41 -14.58 -0.72 6.50
CA THR A 41 -14.17 -1.60 5.39
C THR A 41 -12.88 -2.38 5.65
N GLU A 42 -12.20 -2.13 6.79
CA GLU A 42 -10.96 -2.80 7.13
C GLU A 42 -11.20 -4.27 7.54
N VAL A 43 -10.40 -5.15 6.94
CA VAL A 43 -10.42 -6.59 7.20
C VAL A 43 -9.80 -6.91 8.56
N ARG A 44 -10.16 -8.07 9.10
CA ARG A 44 -9.47 -8.62 10.27
C ARG A 44 -8.08 -9.14 9.86
N TYR A 45 -7.07 -8.80 10.65
CA TYR A 45 -5.73 -9.39 10.62
C TYR A 45 -5.63 -10.64 11.49
N TYR A 46 -4.81 -11.60 11.06
CA TYR A 46 -4.67 -12.92 11.68
C TYR A 46 -3.20 -13.27 11.96
N ASP A 47 -3.01 -14.06 13.03
CA ASP A 47 -1.72 -14.67 13.38
C ASP A 47 -1.62 -16.07 12.77
N GLU A 48 -0.40 -16.46 12.40
CA GLU A 48 -0.07 -17.85 12.06
C GLU A 48 0.12 -18.67 13.35
N GLY A 49 -0.98 -19.22 13.87
CA GLY A 49 -1.01 -20.08 15.06
C GLY A 49 -1.39 -19.33 16.34
N GLU A 50 -0.71 -19.62 17.45
CA GLU A 50 -0.97 -18.92 18.71
C GLU A 50 -0.56 -17.45 18.62
N SER A 51 -1.48 -16.57 18.99
CA SER A 51 -1.24 -15.13 18.97
C SER A 51 -0.15 -14.75 19.98
N ILE A 52 0.88 -14.07 19.48
CA ILE A 52 1.94 -13.52 20.32
C ILE A 52 1.31 -12.46 21.20
N LYS A 53 1.50 -12.56 22.51
CA LYS A 53 1.00 -11.58 23.48
C LYS A 53 2.12 -10.63 23.92
N CYS A 54 1.78 -9.36 24.09
CA CYS A 54 2.68 -8.34 24.61
C CYS A 54 1.92 -7.34 25.48
N TYR A 55 2.64 -6.45 26.16
CA TYR A 55 2.01 -5.31 26.82
C TYR A 55 1.42 -4.35 25.80
N SER A 56 0.29 -3.74 26.14
CA SER A 56 -0.32 -2.71 25.29
C SER A 56 0.61 -1.51 25.11
N TYR A 57 0.64 -0.95 23.90
CA TYR A 57 1.47 0.22 23.57
C TYR A 57 1.09 1.47 24.39
N ASN A 58 -0.16 1.55 24.86
CA ASN A 58 -0.71 2.72 25.54
C ASN A 58 -0.31 2.85 27.01
N GLY A 59 0.48 1.92 27.55
CA GLY A 59 0.96 1.95 28.93
C GLY A 59 -0.07 1.54 30.00
N SER A 60 -1.23 1.01 29.61
CA SER A 60 -2.26 0.47 30.53
C SER A 60 -1.77 -0.69 31.41
N GLY A 61 -0.72 -1.39 30.99
CA GLY A 61 -0.23 -2.63 31.62
C GLY A 61 -1.02 -3.88 31.21
N GLU A 62 -2.03 -3.74 30.35
CA GLU A 62 -2.79 -4.87 29.83
C GLU A 62 -1.95 -5.73 28.89
N ILE A 63 -2.21 -7.04 28.91
CA ILE A 63 -1.61 -7.99 27.98
C ILE A 63 -2.57 -8.20 26.81
N VAL A 64 -2.14 -7.79 25.62
CA VAL A 64 -2.92 -7.80 24.39
C VAL A 64 -2.22 -8.62 23.31
N SER A 65 -2.88 -8.82 22.17
CA SER A 65 -2.26 -9.43 20.99
C SER A 65 -1.21 -8.48 20.41
N GLN A 66 -0.13 -9.01 19.83
CA GLN A 66 0.82 -8.18 19.10
C GLN A 66 0.19 -7.51 17.86
N ILE A 67 -0.83 -8.15 17.27
CA ILE A 67 -1.58 -7.60 16.13
C ILE A 67 -2.46 -6.43 16.57
N TYR A 68 -3.15 -6.57 17.70
CA TYR A 68 -4.11 -5.58 18.19
C TYR A 68 -3.71 -5.07 19.58
N GLY A 69 -3.33 -3.80 19.64
CA GLY A 69 -2.92 -3.10 20.86
C GLY A 69 -1.43 -3.22 21.18
N GLY A 70 -0.66 -4.03 20.43
CA GLY A 70 0.78 -4.18 20.65
C GLY A 70 1.66 -3.10 20.02
N ASN A 71 1.14 -2.36 19.04
CA ASN A 71 1.84 -1.28 18.33
C ASN A 71 0.93 -0.06 18.23
N ASP A 72 1.52 1.13 18.24
CA ASP A 72 0.81 2.39 17.98
C ASP A 72 0.75 2.66 16.47
N ILE A 73 -0.33 2.23 15.81
CA ILE A 73 -0.50 2.37 14.36
C ILE A 73 -0.70 3.84 13.97
N GLY A 74 -1.43 4.60 14.77
CA GLY A 74 -1.63 6.04 14.57
C GLY A 74 -0.31 6.80 14.60
N LEU A 75 0.55 6.52 15.59
CA LEU A 75 1.89 7.11 15.67
C LEU A 75 2.81 6.62 14.55
N LEU A 76 2.65 5.37 14.09
CA LEU A 76 3.43 4.85 12.98
C LEU A 76 3.22 5.69 11.72
N GLY A 77 1.99 6.16 11.46
CA GLY A 77 1.71 7.22 10.50
C GLY A 77 2.45 7.07 9.17
N ALA A 78 3.29 8.07 8.85
CA ALA A 78 4.10 8.11 7.63
C ALA A 78 5.10 6.94 7.46
N ALA A 79 5.46 6.23 8.53
CA ALA A 79 6.40 5.11 8.49
C ALA A 79 5.73 3.77 8.09
N GLY A 80 4.40 3.72 8.01
CA GLY A 80 3.66 2.51 7.60
C GLY A 80 2.33 2.28 8.31
N GLY A 81 1.69 3.32 8.85
CA GLY A 81 0.40 3.24 9.54
C GLY A 81 -0.82 3.33 8.62
N TRP A 82 -0.63 3.42 7.31
CA TRP A 82 -1.72 3.54 6.34
C TRP A 82 -2.40 2.18 6.06
N VAL A 83 -3.72 2.20 6.07
CA VAL A 83 -4.64 1.14 5.60
C VAL A 83 -5.11 1.54 4.20
N ALA A 84 -5.09 0.58 3.27
CA ALA A 84 -5.47 0.79 1.88
C ALA A 84 -6.05 -0.48 1.26
N SER A 85 -7.00 -0.31 0.34
CA SER A 85 -7.41 -1.38 -0.57
C SER A 85 -6.36 -1.58 -1.67
N ALA A 86 -6.28 -2.79 -2.25
CA ALA A 86 -5.34 -3.06 -3.34
C ALA A 86 -5.60 -2.19 -4.59
N PRO A 87 -6.86 -1.93 -5.02
CA PRO A 87 -7.13 -1.04 -6.14
C PRO A 87 -6.70 0.41 -5.91
N GLU A 88 -6.97 0.98 -4.73
CA GLU A 88 -6.57 2.36 -4.42
C GLU A 88 -5.07 2.51 -4.27
N LEU A 89 -4.40 1.53 -3.65
CA LEU A 89 -2.95 1.52 -3.61
C LEU A 89 -2.40 1.47 -5.04
N LEU A 90 -2.95 0.62 -5.93
CA LEU A 90 -2.51 0.57 -7.32
C LEU A 90 -2.79 1.88 -8.08
N LYS A 91 -3.94 2.55 -7.85
CA LYS A 91 -4.20 3.91 -8.38
C LYS A 91 -3.11 4.90 -7.99
N PHE A 92 -2.65 4.85 -6.74
CA PHE A 92 -1.56 5.70 -6.28
C PHE A 92 -0.23 5.35 -6.97
N ILE A 93 0.08 4.07 -7.13
CA ILE A 93 1.33 3.62 -7.76
C ILE A 93 1.39 4.06 -9.23
N VAL A 94 0.30 3.90 -9.98
CA VAL A 94 0.19 4.33 -11.39
C VAL A 94 0.38 5.85 -11.55
N ALA A 95 0.14 6.64 -10.50
CA ALA A 95 0.36 8.09 -10.54
C ALA A 95 1.82 8.50 -10.27
N ILE A 96 2.71 7.54 -9.98
CA ILE A 96 4.13 7.77 -9.67
C ILE A 96 5.06 6.77 -10.39
N ASP A 97 4.58 6.13 -11.45
CA ASP A 97 5.24 4.99 -12.10
C ASP A 97 6.18 5.40 -13.25
N GLY A 98 6.05 6.63 -13.76
CA GLY A 98 6.85 7.13 -14.87
C GLY A 98 6.43 6.63 -16.25
N PHE A 99 5.29 5.96 -16.38
CA PHE A 99 4.75 5.45 -17.63
C PHE A 99 3.83 6.46 -18.32
N PRO A 100 3.71 6.43 -19.66
CA PRO A 100 2.93 7.42 -20.40
C PRO A 100 1.41 7.20 -20.35
N ASP A 101 0.95 6.06 -19.87
CA ASP A 101 -0.47 5.67 -19.92
C ASP A 101 -1.36 6.53 -19.03
N LYS A 102 -0.83 7.03 -17.91
CA LYS A 102 -1.52 7.92 -16.97
C LYS A 102 -0.63 9.09 -16.58
N PRO A 103 -1.18 10.28 -16.30
CA PRO A 103 -0.37 11.41 -15.86
C PRO A 103 0.25 11.16 -14.48
N ASP A 104 1.58 11.31 -14.38
CA ASP A 104 2.29 11.29 -13.11
C ASP A 104 2.10 12.59 -12.32
N ILE A 105 2.04 12.47 -10.99
CA ILE A 105 2.10 13.63 -10.07
C ILE A 105 3.54 14.06 -9.75
N LEU A 106 4.52 13.21 -10.06
CA LEU A 106 5.94 13.47 -9.88
C LEU A 106 6.58 13.88 -11.21
N THR A 107 7.62 14.71 -11.13
CA THR A 107 8.46 14.94 -12.31
C THR A 107 9.30 13.71 -12.61
N LYS A 108 9.71 13.56 -13.87
CA LYS A 108 10.62 12.49 -14.28
C LYS A 108 11.90 12.47 -13.43
N GLU A 109 12.48 13.64 -13.15
CA GLU A 109 13.69 13.77 -12.33
C GLU A 109 13.46 13.30 -10.90
N SER A 110 12.25 13.49 -10.36
CA SER A 110 11.88 13.02 -9.03
C SER A 110 11.77 11.49 -9.01
N ILE A 111 11.19 10.89 -10.04
CA ILE A 111 11.09 9.43 -10.18
C ILE A 111 12.48 8.81 -10.33
N GLU A 112 13.34 9.40 -11.16
CA GLU A 112 14.74 9.00 -11.30
C GLU A 112 15.46 9.08 -9.95
N LEU A 113 15.33 10.17 -9.20
CA LEU A 113 15.93 10.31 -7.87
C LEU A 113 15.41 9.25 -6.87
N MET A 114 14.13 8.90 -6.94
CA MET A 114 13.54 7.89 -6.05
C MET A 114 14.01 6.47 -6.37
N THR A 115 14.40 6.21 -7.62
CA THR A 115 14.63 4.86 -8.17
C THR A 115 16.05 4.61 -8.66
N GLU A 116 16.92 5.62 -8.62
CA GLU A 116 18.33 5.53 -8.98
C GLU A 116 18.99 4.38 -8.20
N GLN A 117 19.62 3.46 -8.92
CA GLN A 117 20.23 2.28 -8.32
C GLN A 117 21.39 2.71 -7.43
N PRO A 118 21.26 2.67 -6.10
CA PRO A 118 22.34 3.11 -5.23
C PRO A 118 23.30 1.95 -5.01
N GLU A 119 24.53 2.23 -4.57
CA GLU A 119 25.45 1.18 -4.10
C GLU A 119 24.83 0.31 -2.98
N SER A 120 23.81 0.84 -2.30
CA SER A 120 23.02 0.12 -1.31
C SER A 120 21.55 0.55 -1.35
N SER A 121 20.63 -0.43 -1.34
CA SER A 121 19.17 -0.21 -1.28
C SER A 121 18.67 0.70 -0.15
N LYS A 122 19.50 0.98 0.87
CA LYS A 122 19.18 1.92 1.96
C LYS A 122 19.04 3.38 1.52
N HIS A 123 19.47 3.72 0.30
CA HIS A 123 19.41 5.08 -0.22
C HIS A 123 18.22 5.34 -1.14
N LEU A 124 17.39 4.32 -1.41
CA LEU A 124 16.15 4.53 -2.16
C LEU A 124 15.15 5.35 -1.34
N ILE A 125 14.44 6.25 -2.03
CA ILE A 125 13.39 7.07 -1.41
C ILE A 125 12.05 6.39 -1.69
N GLY A 126 11.37 5.96 -0.63
CA GLY A 126 10.04 5.33 -0.75
C GLY A 126 10.04 3.88 -1.23
N TRP A 127 11.12 3.37 -1.83
CA TRP A 127 11.20 1.99 -2.36
C TRP A 127 12.07 1.06 -1.51
N ARG A 128 11.84 -0.26 -1.62
CA ARG A 128 12.66 -1.28 -0.94
C ARG A 128 13.86 -1.71 -1.79
N GLY A 129 13.68 -1.76 -3.11
CA GLY A 129 14.69 -2.20 -4.06
C GLY A 129 14.33 -1.81 -5.49
N THR A 130 15.36 -1.78 -6.34
CA THR A 130 15.31 -1.55 -7.78
C THR A 130 16.29 -2.51 -8.45
N ASP A 131 16.01 -2.92 -9.69
CA ASP A 131 16.95 -3.69 -10.51
C ASP A 131 17.89 -2.80 -11.33
N GLY A 132 17.70 -1.47 -11.30
CA GLY A 132 18.46 -0.50 -12.12
C GLY A 132 18.09 -0.51 -13.61
N HIS A 133 17.07 -1.28 -13.98
CA HIS A 133 16.64 -1.53 -15.36
C HIS A 133 15.12 -1.35 -15.52
N GLY A 134 14.51 -0.52 -14.67
CA GLY A 134 13.10 -0.17 -14.73
C GLY A 134 12.18 -1.07 -13.90
N THR A 135 12.70 -1.95 -13.05
CA THR A 135 11.88 -2.68 -12.07
C THR A 135 12.18 -2.17 -10.68
N TRP A 136 11.16 -1.78 -9.91
CA TRP A 136 11.31 -1.46 -8.50
C TRP A 136 10.11 -1.94 -7.69
N TRP A 137 10.33 -2.12 -6.38
CA TRP A 137 9.34 -2.73 -5.50
C TRP A 137 9.39 -2.16 -4.09
N ARG A 138 8.27 -2.30 -3.38
CA ARG A 138 8.13 -1.99 -1.96
C ARG A 138 7.56 -3.21 -1.23
N THR A 139 8.11 -3.46 -0.05
CA THR A 139 7.62 -4.50 0.86
C THR A 139 7.13 -3.85 2.14
N GLY A 140 6.00 -4.31 2.67
CA GLY A 140 5.47 -3.96 3.98
C GLY A 140 5.29 -5.20 4.84
N THR A 141 5.64 -5.09 6.12
CA THR A 141 5.40 -6.15 7.11
C THR A 141 5.14 -5.52 8.46
N LEU A 142 3.93 -5.75 8.98
CA LEU A 142 3.54 -5.51 10.38
C LEU A 142 2.94 -6.80 10.91
N SER A 143 2.88 -7.00 12.24
CA SER A 143 2.26 -8.22 12.77
C SER A 143 0.82 -8.35 12.28
N GLY A 144 0.52 -9.43 11.57
CA GLY A 144 -0.79 -9.68 10.99
C GLY A 144 -1.01 -9.12 9.58
N THR A 145 -0.02 -8.47 8.94
CA THR A 145 -0.15 -8.03 7.53
C THR A 145 1.16 -8.06 6.73
N THR A 146 1.05 -8.46 5.47
CA THR A 146 2.14 -8.49 4.48
C THR A 146 1.69 -7.76 3.22
N ALA A 147 2.51 -6.83 2.73
CA ALA A 147 2.25 -6.09 1.48
C ALA A 147 3.44 -6.19 0.53
N LEU A 148 3.15 -6.37 -0.76
CA LEU A 148 4.13 -6.30 -1.84
C LEU A 148 3.56 -5.46 -2.99
N VAL A 149 4.30 -4.41 -3.35
CA VAL A 149 4.04 -3.58 -4.51
C VAL A 149 5.18 -3.79 -5.50
N MET A 150 4.83 -3.95 -6.77
CA MET A 150 5.79 -4.11 -7.87
C MET A 150 5.41 -3.22 -9.03
N ARG A 151 6.39 -2.43 -9.49
CA ARG A 151 6.37 -1.76 -10.79
C ARG A 151 7.40 -2.47 -11.65
N HIS A 152 6.95 -3.19 -12.67
CA HIS A 152 7.84 -3.96 -13.52
C HIS A 152 8.12 -3.24 -14.84
N LYS A 153 9.35 -3.40 -15.37
CA LYS A 153 9.82 -2.71 -16.59
C LYS A 153 9.03 -2.98 -17.88
N ASN A 154 8.08 -3.92 -17.86
CA ASN A 154 7.23 -4.26 -18.99
C ASN A 154 5.87 -3.55 -18.94
N GLU A 155 5.78 -2.43 -18.22
CA GLU A 155 4.55 -1.63 -18.08
C GLU A 155 3.43 -2.41 -17.37
N VAL A 156 3.80 -3.38 -16.52
CA VAL A 156 2.85 -4.09 -15.66
C VAL A 156 3.17 -3.80 -14.20
N GLU A 157 2.15 -3.34 -13.49
CA GLU A 157 2.19 -3.06 -12.08
C GLU A 157 1.21 -3.93 -11.31
N TRP A 158 1.56 -4.29 -10.09
CA TRP A 158 0.67 -5.08 -9.25
C TRP A 158 0.93 -4.89 -7.76
N VAL A 159 -0.14 -5.10 -7.00
CA VAL A 159 -0.18 -5.03 -5.54
C VAL A 159 -0.71 -6.36 -5.01
N VAL A 160 -0.06 -6.89 -3.99
CA VAL A 160 -0.56 -8.02 -3.20
C VAL A 160 -0.59 -7.62 -1.73
N LEU A 161 -1.76 -7.72 -1.12
CA LEU A 161 -1.99 -7.50 0.31
C LEU A 161 -2.49 -8.80 0.94
N LEU A 162 -1.89 -9.18 2.07
CA LEU A 162 -2.31 -10.32 2.88
C LEU A 162 -2.56 -9.85 4.31
N ASN A 163 -3.68 -10.25 4.89
CA ASN A 163 -4.05 -9.99 6.29
C ASN A 163 -3.46 -11.04 7.26
N THR A 164 -2.22 -11.47 6.99
CA THR A 164 -1.43 -12.37 7.83
C THR A 164 0.04 -12.11 7.62
N THR A 165 0.84 -12.35 8.66
CA THR A 165 2.30 -12.52 8.53
C THR A 165 2.73 -13.92 8.91
N ASN A 166 3.62 -14.49 8.11
CA ASN A 166 4.25 -15.76 8.44
C ASN A 166 5.42 -15.58 9.43
N LYS A 167 5.79 -16.64 10.13
CA LYS A 167 6.97 -16.64 11.02
C LYS A 167 8.28 -16.41 10.25
N ASN A 168 8.34 -16.84 8.99
CA ASN A 168 9.48 -16.64 8.08
C ASN A 168 9.34 -15.38 7.20
N ARG A 169 9.25 -14.22 7.87
CA ARG A 169 8.96 -12.88 7.32
C ARG A 169 9.77 -12.49 6.08
N SER A 170 10.96 -13.06 5.87
CA SER A 170 11.84 -12.73 4.73
C SER A 170 11.54 -13.48 3.43
N ARG A 171 10.82 -14.62 3.47
CA ARG A 171 10.60 -15.45 2.27
C ARG A 171 9.28 -15.19 1.55
N ILE A 172 8.27 -14.68 2.27
CA ILE A 172 6.92 -14.50 1.72
C ILE A 172 6.92 -13.59 0.50
N HIS A 173 7.64 -12.46 0.53
CA HIS A 173 7.72 -11.53 -0.60
C HIS A 173 8.30 -12.18 -1.87
N ASN A 174 9.30 -13.06 -1.71
CA ASN A 174 9.89 -13.79 -2.83
C ASN A 174 8.92 -14.83 -3.41
N GLU A 175 8.15 -15.50 -2.56
CA GLU A 175 7.14 -16.48 -2.99
C GLU A 175 5.96 -15.80 -3.67
N LEU A 176 5.49 -14.67 -3.14
CA LEU A 176 4.47 -13.83 -3.76
C LEU A 176 4.91 -13.35 -5.14
N SER A 177 6.11 -12.76 -5.24
CA SER A 177 6.66 -12.30 -6.51
C SER A 177 6.76 -13.44 -7.54
N ARG A 178 7.32 -14.60 -7.15
CA ARG A 178 7.40 -15.77 -8.04
C ARG A 178 6.02 -16.26 -8.48
N THR A 179 5.03 -16.23 -7.60
CA THR A 179 3.66 -16.66 -7.91
C THR A 179 3.00 -15.68 -8.87
N MET A 180 3.11 -14.37 -8.62
CA MET A 180 2.61 -13.34 -9.51
C MET A 180 3.23 -13.44 -10.90
N PHE A 181 4.56 -13.55 -11.00
CA PHE A 181 5.20 -13.72 -12.32
C PHE A 181 4.72 -14.97 -13.07
N LYS A 182 4.44 -16.08 -12.38
CA LYS A 182 3.84 -17.28 -13.02
C LYS A 182 2.44 -16.99 -13.55
N VAL A 183 1.61 -16.28 -12.77
CA VAL A 183 0.25 -15.90 -13.19
C VAL A 183 0.31 -14.96 -14.38
N LEU A 184 1.10 -13.88 -14.30
CA LEU A 184 1.25 -12.89 -15.36
C LEU A 184 1.74 -13.53 -16.68
N ASN A 185 2.71 -14.44 -16.61
CA ASN A 185 3.20 -15.17 -17.79
C ASN A 185 2.17 -16.13 -18.40
N SER A 186 1.09 -16.46 -17.68
CA SER A 186 0.01 -17.31 -18.19
C SER A 186 -1.12 -16.51 -18.86
N VAL A 187 -1.16 -15.19 -18.67
CA VAL A 187 -2.14 -14.30 -19.30
C VAL A 187 -1.81 -14.14 -20.78
N LYS A 188 -2.72 -14.58 -21.65
CA LYS A 188 -2.55 -14.52 -23.12
C LYS A 188 -3.10 -13.24 -23.74
N GLN A 189 -4.12 -12.66 -23.11
CA GLN A 189 -4.79 -11.45 -23.56
C GLN A 189 -5.20 -10.66 -22.33
N TRP A 190 -4.77 -9.40 -22.28
CA TRP A 190 -5.18 -8.46 -21.24
C TRP A 190 -6.49 -7.78 -21.66
N PRO A 191 -7.40 -7.51 -20.71
CA PRO A 191 -8.59 -6.71 -21.00
C PRO A 191 -8.19 -5.28 -21.35
N GLU A 192 -8.94 -4.64 -22.26
CA GLU A 192 -8.73 -3.23 -22.65
C GLU A 192 -9.45 -2.24 -21.73
N ALA A 193 -10.38 -2.74 -20.89
CA ALA A 193 -11.18 -1.91 -20.01
C ALA A 193 -10.36 -1.39 -18.82
N ASP A 194 -10.42 -0.07 -18.60
CA ASP A 194 -9.88 0.57 -17.41
C ASP A 194 -10.88 0.49 -16.25
N LEU A 195 -10.54 -0.30 -15.23
CA LEU A 195 -11.40 -0.51 -14.06
C LEU A 195 -11.24 0.56 -12.97
N PHE A 196 -10.36 1.56 -13.15
CA PHE A 196 -10.24 2.67 -12.20
C PHE A 196 -11.36 3.70 -12.32
N ASN A 197 -11.99 3.78 -13.49
CA ASN A 197 -12.99 4.77 -13.87
C ASN A 197 -14.43 4.23 -13.80
N PHE A 198 -14.74 3.37 -12.83
CA PHE A 198 -16.14 3.10 -12.51
C PHE A 198 -16.74 4.30 -11.79
N GLU A 199 -17.34 5.21 -12.55
CA GLU A 199 -18.36 6.09 -12.01
C GLU A 199 -19.57 5.23 -11.67
N LEU A 200 -19.88 5.10 -10.38
CA LEU A 200 -21.19 4.62 -9.95
C LEU A 200 -22.19 5.68 -10.42
N GLU A 201 -22.83 5.45 -11.56
CA GLU A 201 -24.05 6.19 -11.90
C GLU A 201 -25.05 5.90 -10.78
N MET A 202 -25.18 6.83 -9.84
CA MET A 202 -26.31 6.88 -8.92
C MET A 202 -27.54 7.32 -9.72
N ASN A 203 -28.05 6.43 -10.57
CA ASN A 203 -29.43 6.56 -11.04
C ASN A 203 -30.33 6.27 -9.84
N GLU A 204 -31.12 7.28 -9.46
CA GLU A 204 -32.20 7.14 -8.49
C GLU A 204 -33.13 6.00 -8.94
N GLY A 205 -32.90 4.80 -8.40
CA GLY A 205 -33.71 3.62 -8.63
C GLY A 205 -33.20 2.70 -9.75
N LEU A 206 -32.80 1.49 -9.33
CA LEU A 206 -32.39 0.30 -10.10
C LEU A 206 -30.93 0.26 -10.57
N LEU A 207 -30.17 -0.59 -9.85
CA LEU A 207 -28.90 -1.15 -10.30
C LEU A 207 -29.12 -1.96 -11.59
N SER A 208 -28.61 -1.47 -12.71
CA SER A 208 -28.31 -2.29 -13.88
C SER A 208 -26.86 -2.13 -14.27
N ILE A 209 -26.15 -3.25 -14.38
CA ILE A 209 -24.76 -3.32 -14.79
C ILE A 209 -24.74 -3.34 -16.32
N ASN A 210 -24.25 -2.29 -16.96
CA ASN A 210 -23.90 -2.34 -18.38
C ASN A 210 -22.37 -2.41 -18.48
N GLY A 211 -21.88 -3.47 -19.15
CA GLY A 211 -20.46 -3.74 -19.35
C GLY A 211 -19.90 -3.15 -20.64
#